data_AF-A0A965RC72-F1
#
_entry.id   AF-A0A965RC72-F1
#
_cell.length_a   1.000
_cell.length_b   1.000
_cell.length_c   1.000
_cell.angle_alpha   90.00
_cell.angle_beta   90.00
_cell.angle_gamma   90.00
#
_symmetry.space_group_name_H-M   'P 1'
#
loop_
_entity.id
_entity.type
_entity.pdbx_description
1 polymer ?
#
loop_
_entity_poly.entity_id
_entity_poly.type
_entity_poly.pdbx_seq_one_letter_code
_entity_poly.pdbx_strand_id
1 'polypeptide(L)' 'GQYLQPTARHLPVERFVSPEQFDRYRDWALARGFRECVSGPLVRSSYRAEQALAGNNAGLDNAALSELATPRR' A
#
# COMPACT_ATOMS: atom_id res chain seq x y z
N GLY A 1 2.14 2.10 -3.65
CA GLY A 1 0.67 2.23 -3.61
C GLY A 1 0.05 1.62 -4.85
N GLN A 2 -1.26 1.41 -4.86
CA GLN A 2 -2.01 0.86 -5.99
C GLN A 2 -2.07 1.86 -7.14
N TYR A 3 -1.84 1.37 -8.36
CA TYR A 3 -2.12 2.12 -9.57
C TYR A 3 -3.62 2.25 -9.78
N LEU A 4 -4.08 3.50 -9.91
CA LEU A 4 -5.45 3.82 -10.30
C LEU A 4 -5.38 4.49 -11.65
N GLN A 5 -5.98 3.86 -12.65
CA GLN A 5 -6.02 4.38 -14.01
C GLN A 5 -6.75 5.73 -14.01
N PRO A 6 -6.09 6.84 -14.42
CA PRO A 6 -6.74 8.16 -14.38
C PRO A 6 -7.88 8.28 -15.38
N THR A 7 -7.70 7.72 -16.58
CA THR A 7 -8.70 7.70 -17.66
C THR A 7 -8.51 6.44 -18.50
N ALA A 8 -9.53 6.04 -19.25
CA ALA A 8 -9.51 4.86 -20.13
C ALA A 8 -8.40 4.87 -21.21
N ARG A 9 -7.76 6.01 -21.46
CA ARG A 9 -6.63 6.14 -22.41
C ARG A 9 -5.27 5.78 -21.80
N HIS A 10 -5.18 5.64 -20.49
CA HIS A 10 -3.95 5.21 -19.80
C HIS A 10 -3.87 3.69 -19.74
N LEU A 11 -2.73 3.16 -19.31
CA LEU A 11 -2.55 1.73 -19.13
C LEU A 11 -3.69 1.12 -18.31
N PRO A 12 -4.29 0.00 -18.76
CA PRO A 12 -5.34 -0.65 -18.01
C PRO A 12 -4.81 -1.19 -16.68
N VAL A 13 -5.66 -1.22 -15.66
CA VAL A 13 -5.34 -1.90 -14.41
C VAL A 13 -5.36 -3.40 -14.66
N GLU A 14 -4.20 -4.05 -14.55
CA GLU A 14 -4.10 -5.51 -14.69
C GLU A 14 -4.64 -6.23 -13.45
N ARG A 15 -4.38 -5.68 -12.26
CA ARG A 15 -4.86 -6.23 -10.99
C ARG A 15 -4.98 -5.16 -9.90
N PHE A 16 -5.89 -5.41 -8.97
CA PHE A 16 -5.95 -4.73 -7.68
C PHE A 16 -5.22 -5.57 -6.64
N VAL A 17 -4.18 -4.99 -6.05
CA VAL A 17 -3.36 -5.64 -5.03
C VAL A 17 -4.10 -5.63 -3.69
N SER A 18 -4.18 -6.80 -3.06
CA SER A 18 -4.77 -6.95 -1.72
C SER A 18 -3.95 -6.21 -0.65
N PRO A 19 -4.58 -5.73 0.44
CA PRO A 19 -3.84 -5.11 1.53
C PRO A 19 -2.74 -6.02 2.12
N GLU A 20 -2.97 -7.33 2.25
CA GLU A 20 -1.95 -8.29 2.74
C GLU A 20 -0.75 -8.40 1.79
N GLN A 21 -0.97 -8.24 0.47
CA GLN A 21 0.14 -8.18 -0.48
C GLN A 21 1.00 -6.93 -0.27
N PHE A 22 0.41 -5.80 0.12
CA PHE A 22 1.18 -4.61 0.43
C PHE A 22 2.07 -4.79 1.67
N ASP A 23 1.62 -5.55 2.68
CA ASP A 23 2.46 -5.92 3.83
C ASP A 23 3.66 -6.76 3.40
N ARG A 24 3.44 -7.77 2.56
CA ARG A 24 4.54 -8.58 2.01
C ARG A 24 5.55 -7.75 1.22
N TYR A 25 5.11 -6.75 0.47
CA TYR A 25 6.02 -5.86 -0.25
C TYR A 25 6.83 -4.98 0.69
N ARG A 26 6.21 -4.51 1.78
CA ARG A 26 6.91 -3.76 2.82
C ARG A 26 8.00 -4.61 3.45
N ASP A 27 7.68 -5.81 3.90
CA ASP A 27 8.63 -6.73 4.53
C ASP A 27 9.80 -7.06 3.59
N TRP A 28 9.49 -7.29 2.32
CA TRP A 28 10.48 -7.56 1.27
C TRP A 28 11.45 -6.41 1.03
N ALA A 29 10.97 -5.16 1.11
CA ALA A 29 11.80 -3.97 1.01
C ALA A 29 12.66 -3.78 2.26
N LEU A 30 12.08 -3.93 3.46
CA LEU A 30 12.84 -3.81 4.71
C LEU A 30 13.95 -4.87 4.79
N ALA A 31 13.69 -6.10 4.36
CA ALA A 31 14.69 -7.16 4.27
C ALA A 31 15.83 -6.86 3.27
N ARG A 32 15.64 -5.92 2.33
CA ARG A 32 16.65 -5.45 1.38
C ARG A 32 17.47 -4.27 1.87
N GLY A 33 17.26 -3.84 3.12
CA GLY A 33 18.02 -2.74 3.73
C GLY A 33 17.43 -1.35 3.50
N PHE A 34 16.21 -1.25 2.97
CA PHE A 34 15.49 0.03 3.01
C PHE A 34 15.19 0.40 4.47
N ARG A 35 15.45 1.66 4.83
CA ARG A 35 15.24 2.15 6.21
C ARG A 35 13.76 2.13 6.62
N GLU A 36 12.88 2.46 5.69
CA GLU A 36 11.42 2.37 5.86
C GLU A 36 10.79 2.07 4.50
N CYS A 37 9.61 1.44 4.52
CA CYS A 37 8.78 1.28 3.34
C CYS A 37 7.31 1.51 3.72
N VAL A 38 6.76 2.64 3.27
CA VAL A 38 5.32 2.92 3.40
C VAL A 38 4.57 2.23 2.27
N SER A 39 3.71 1.26 2.62
CA SER A 39 3.06 0.36 1.68
C SER A 39 1.59 0.16 2.04
N GLY A 40 0.72 0.39 1.06
CA GLY A 40 -0.73 0.23 1.17
C GLY A 40 -1.46 0.69 -0.10
N PRO A 41 -2.75 0.36 -0.27
CA PRO A 41 -3.49 0.62 -1.50
C PRO A 41 -3.51 2.11 -1.90
N LEU A 42 -3.78 3.00 -0.95
CA LEU A 42 -3.96 4.43 -1.21
C LEU A 42 -2.67 5.26 -1.07
N VAL A 43 -1.54 4.63 -0.77
CA VAL A 43 -0.25 5.32 -0.59
C VAL A 43 0.16 6.06 -1.88
N ARG A 44 0.66 7.27 -1.70
CA ARG A 44 1.28 8.14 -2.71
C ARG A 44 2.62 8.65 -2.18
N SER A 45 3.47 9.19 -3.05
CA SER A 45 4.82 9.63 -2.68
C SER A 45 4.85 10.67 -1.56
N SER A 46 3.87 11.57 -1.50
CA SER A 46 3.74 12.59 -0.45
C SER A 46 2.85 12.18 0.73
N TYR A 47 2.29 10.97 0.71
CA TYR A 47 1.34 10.54 1.75
C TYR A 47 2.05 10.42 3.09
N ARG A 48 1.66 11.28 4.06
CA ARG A 48 2.21 11.31 5.42
C ARG A 48 3.74 11.27 5.43
N ALA A 49 4.38 12.02 4.53
CA ALA A 49 5.82 11.99 4.34
C ALA A 49 6.60 12.35 5.61
N GLU A 50 6.02 13.18 6.48
CA GLU A 50 6.56 13.52 7.79
C GLU A 50 6.63 12.33 8.76
N GLN A 51 5.84 11.28 8.53
CA GLN A 51 5.79 10.05 9.32
C GLN A 51 6.55 8.89 8.67
N ALA A 52 7.08 9.08 7.45
CA ALA A 52 7.67 8.02 6.64
C ALA A 52 9.00 7.48 7.19
N LEU A 53 9.50 7.97 8.32
CA LEU A 53 10.67 7.43 9.03
C LEU A 53 10.32 6.95 10.44
N ALA A 54 9.03 6.92 10.79
CA ALA A 54 8.56 6.59 12.15
C ALA A 54 8.53 5.08 12.45
N GLY A 55 8.91 4.19 11.53
CA GLY A 55 8.89 2.75 11.78
C GLY A 55 7.52 2.08 11.61
N ASN A 56 6.45 2.86 11.44
CA ASN A 56 5.06 2.43 11.69
C ASN A 56 4.19 2.39 10.42
N ASN A 57 4.78 2.26 9.23
CA ASN A 57 4.07 2.29 7.96
C ASN A 57 3.19 3.55 7.77
N ALA A 58 3.63 4.69 8.30
CA ALA A 58 2.85 5.94 8.38
C ALA A 58 1.47 5.78 9.05
N GLY A 59 1.36 4.86 10.01
CA GLY A 59 0.13 4.55 10.74
C GLY A 59 -0.95 3.86 9.91
N LEU A 60 -0.58 3.19 8.82
CA LEU A 60 -1.49 2.40 8.01
C LEU A 60 -1.75 1.02 8.65
N ASP A 61 -3.02 0.63 8.65
CA ASP A 61 -3.47 -0.70 9.04
C ASP A 61 -4.06 -1.41 7.81
N ASN A 62 -3.24 -2.24 7.17
CA ASN A 62 -3.68 -3.01 6.00
C ASN A 62 -4.63 -4.15 6.40
N ALA A 63 -4.58 -4.67 7.63
CA ALA A 63 -5.50 -5.71 8.09
C ALA A 63 -6.93 -5.18 8.19
N ALA A 64 -7.12 -3.99 8.77
CA ALA A 64 -8.43 -3.34 8.80
C ALA A 64 -8.98 -3.07 7.38
N LEU A 65 -8.12 -2.72 6.42
CA LEU A 65 -8.53 -2.53 5.02
C LEU A 65 -8.97 -3.83 4.35
N SER A 66 -8.38 -4.96 4.72
CA SER A 66 -8.77 -6.28 4.20
C SER A 66 -10.13 -6.75 4.70
N GLU A 67 -10.46 -6.46 5.96
CA GLU A 67 -11.79 -6.75 6.51
C GLU A 67 -12.88 -5.96 5.78
N LEU A 68 -12.60 -4.72 5.39
CA LEU A 68 -13.52 -3.90 4.59
C LEU A 68 -13.66 -4.38 3.14
N ALA A 69 -12.60 -4.97 2.58
CA ALA A 69 -12.60 -5.49 1.22
C ALA A 69 -13.31 -6.85 1.08
N THR A 70 -13.57 -7.54 2.19
CA THR A 70 -14.29 -8.82 2.19
C THR A 70 -15.80 -8.58 2.26
N PRO A 71 -16.61 -9.02 1.27
CA PRO A 71 -18.05 -8.88 1.36
C PRO A 71 -18.57 -9.67 2.57
N ARG A 72 -19.21 -8.99 3.52
CA ARG A 72 -19.95 -9.66 4.60
C ARG A 72 -21.07 -10.48 3.95
N ARG A 73 -21.11 -11.78 4.24
CA ARG A 73 -22.17 -12.69 3.80
C ARG A 73 -23.54 -12.27 4.33
#